data_AF-A0A1V6D8L8-F1
#
_entry.id   AF-A0A1V6D8L8-F1
#
_cell.length_a   1.000
_cell.length_b   1.000
_cell.length_c   1.000
_cell.angle_alpha   90.00
_cell.angle_beta   90.00
_cell.angle_gamma   90.00
#
_symmetry.space_group_name_H-M   'P 1'
#
loop_
_entity.id
_entity.type
_entity.pdbx_description
1 polymer ?
#
loop_
_entity_poly.entity_id
_entity_poly.type
_entity_poly.pdbx_seq_one_letter_code
_entity_poly.pdbx_strand_id
1 'polypeptide(L)'
;MGRLRPDKSLHVFLISSTSRFVGEYECDDLLLTHAWMLWDSARLWAGLQENPYSRNQYIVAVSLSEEPVSGGPTSLRPEPDFSSMGEVFCSWLAVLFGKRFDSHGMIQGQGRFHAPTQNAFPPTSYPQIGPNNHKPRRDCGIPLNLEHFGKLLPLFMGSDLNCRAVEIFGAASRLYLRSLRGVDADPEAAVLDLITCGELLSGFYDYNEADLCDHTLRHIMHTIERDLPNGKTIVKALNPDFPYRSSISSIMRWRLAA
;
A
#
# COMPACT_ATOMS: atom_id res chain seq x y z
N MET A 1 38.62 1.64 -0.78
CA MET A 1 37.67 1.02 -1.73
C MET A 1 37.60 1.88 -2.99
N GLY A 2 37.46 1.27 -4.17
CA GLY A 2 37.44 2.02 -5.43
C GLY A 2 36.18 2.88 -5.55
N ARG A 3 36.33 4.18 -5.86
CA ARG A 3 35.27 5.21 -5.94
C ARG A 3 34.06 4.84 -6.84
N LEU A 4 34.22 3.84 -7.69
CA LEU A 4 33.21 3.40 -8.67
C LEU A 4 32.41 2.17 -8.20
N ARG A 5 32.80 1.54 -7.09
CA ARG A 5 32.02 0.43 -6.54
C ARG A 5 30.84 1.00 -5.75
N PRO A 6 29.65 0.41 -5.89
CA PRO A 6 28.49 0.86 -5.14
C PRO A 6 28.70 0.62 -3.65
N ASP A 7 28.11 1.47 -2.83
CA ASP A 7 28.12 1.31 -1.39
C ASP A 7 27.32 0.06 -0.99
N LYS A 8 27.75 -0.61 0.08
CA LYS A 8 27.08 -1.79 0.62
C LYS A 8 25.81 -1.44 1.36
N SER A 9 25.80 -0.31 2.07
CA SER A 9 24.64 0.17 2.81
C SER A 9 23.54 0.75 1.92
N LEU A 10 23.91 1.21 0.71
CA LEU A 10 22.98 1.89 -0.19
C LEU A 10 22.24 0.89 -1.08
N HIS A 11 20.92 0.89 -0.94
CA HIS A 11 19.99 0.06 -1.71
C HIS A 11 19.11 0.97 -2.57
N VAL A 12 19.12 0.78 -3.88
CA VAL A 12 18.42 1.62 -4.86
C VAL A 12 17.47 0.76 -5.67
N PHE A 13 16.20 1.14 -5.71
CA PHE A 13 15.10 0.45 -6.39
C PHE A 13 14.51 1.33 -7.47
N LEU A 14 14.13 0.71 -8.59
CA LEU A 14 13.35 1.35 -9.64
C LEU A 14 11.88 1.01 -9.46
N ILE A 15 11.03 2.03 -9.37
CA ILE A 15 9.57 1.86 -9.35
C ILE A 15 8.93 2.73 -10.42
N SER A 16 7.65 2.50 -10.69
CA SER A 16 6.90 3.33 -11.63
C SER A 16 5.43 3.45 -11.25
N SER A 17 4.75 4.46 -11.78
CA SER A 17 3.30 4.61 -11.68
C SER A 17 2.71 5.02 -13.02
N THR A 18 1.45 4.64 -13.27
CA THR A 18 0.64 5.19 -14.37
C THR A 18 0.36 6.67 -14.17
N SER A 19 0.34 7.13 -12.92
CA SER A 19 0.10 8.52 -12.55
C SER A 19 1.39 9.34 -12.51
N ARG A 20 1.25 10.63 -12.81
CA ARG A 20 2.33 11.61 -12.64
C ARG A 20 2.34 12.15 -11.21
N PHE A 21 3.53 12.13 -10.61
CA PHE A 21 3.81 12.78 -9.35
C PHE A 21 4.72 14.00 -9.58
N VAL A 22 4.76 14.90 -8.60
CA VAL A 22 5.70 16.02 -8.53
C VAL A 22 6.47 15.98 -7.22
N GLY A 23 7.51 16.81 -7.11
CA GLY A 23 8.32 16.90 -5.90
C GLY A 23 9.19 15.68 -5.67
N GLU A 24 9.87 15.67 -4.54
CA GLU A 24 10.70 14.56 -4.07
C GLU A 24 10.65 14.49 -2.56
N TYR A 25 11.01 13.35 -2.02
CA TYR A 25 11.10 13.17 -0.58
C TYR A 25 12.52 12.74 -0.23
N GLU A 26 13.16 13.44 0.70
CA GLU A 26 14.51 13.16 1.14
C GLU A 26 14.61 13.32 2.66
N CYS A 27 15.23 12.33 3.31
CA CYS A 27 15.71 12.39 4.68
C CYS A 27 17.02 11.60 4.79
N ASP A 28 17.65 11.60 5.96
CA ASP A 28 19.01 11.08 6.17
C ASP A 28 19.25 9.67 5.58
N ASP A 29 18.28 8.76 5.75
CA ASP A 29 18.42 7.37 5.30
C ASP A 29 17.53 7.00 4.09
N LEU A 30 16.79 7.94 3.51
CA LEU A 30 15.83 7.64 2.45
C LEU A 30 15.64 8.78 1.45
N LEU A 31 15.70 8.45 0.17
CA LEU A 31 15.38 9.32 -0.95
C LEU A 31 14.33 8.66 -1.86
N LEU A 32 13.28 9.39 -2.18
CA LEU A 32 12.28 9.06 -3.20
C LEU A 32 12.22 10.21 -4.20
N THR A 33 12.71 9.99 -5.41
CA THR A 33 12.83 11.02 -6.45
C THR A 33 12.50 10.47 -7.84
N HIS A 34 12.53 11.34 -8.84
CA HIS A 34 12.24 11.01 -10.23
C HIS A 34 13.38 10.25 -10.91
N ALA A 35 13.05 9.20 -11.67
CA ALA A 35 14.00 8.53 -12.57
C ALA A 35 13.91 9.17 -13.96
N TRP A 36 14.77 10.16 -14.23
CA TRP A 36 14.75 10.89 -15.50
C TRP A 36 15.24 10.04 -16.68
N MET A 37 14.37 9.86 -17.69
CA MET A 37 14.73 9.18 -18.94
C MET A 37 15.46 10.15 -19.88
N LEU A 38 16.78 10.00 -20.00
CA LEU A 38 17.66 10.96 -20.71
C LEU A 38 17.49 10.98 -22.24
N TRP A 39 16.90 9.96 -22.88
CA TRP A 39 16.95 9.78 -24.35
C TRP A 39 15.63 9.44 -25.05
N ASP A 40 14.48 9.44 -24.36
CA ASP A 40 13.19 9.11 -24.97
C ASP A 40 12.14 10.19 -24.70
N SER A 41 12.16 11.24 -25.52
CA SER A 41 11.22 12.35 -25.42
C SER A 41 9.77 11.90 -25.62
N ALA A 42 9.52 10.90 -26.47
CA ALA A 42 8.17 10.37 -26.71
C ALA A 42 7.58 9.71 -25.47
N ARG A 43 8.36 8.90 -24.74
CA ARG A 43 7.94 8.34 -23.45
C ARG A 43 7.76 9.41 -22.38
N LEU A 44 8.61 10.43 -22.40
CA LEU A 44 8.48 11.56 -21.48
C LEU A 44 7.16 12.29 -21.71
N TRP A 45 6.78 12.56 -22.97
CA TRP A 45 5.49 13.13 -23.33
C TRP A 45 4.31 12.20 -22.99
N ALA A 46 4.45 10.89 -23.22
CA ALA A 46 3.43 9.92 -22.85
C ALA A 46 3.15 9.90 -21.35
N GLY A 47 4.17 10.08 -20.49
CA GLY A 47 3.99 10.18 -19.04
C GLY A 47 3.30 11.45 -18.56
N LEU A 48 3.29 12.52 -19.36
CA LEU A 48 2.68 13.81 -19.01
C LEU A 48 1.16 13.84 -19.23
N GLN A 49 0.60 12.89 -19.96
CA GLN A 49 -0.82 12.83 -20.31
C GLN A 49 -1.44 11.51 -19.86
N GLU A 50 -2.72 11.53 -19.51
CA GLU A 50 -3.45 10.30 -19.19
C GLU A 50 -3.77 9.51 -20.47
N ASN A 51 -2.89 8.58 -20.82
CA ASN A 51 -3.05 7.67 -21.96
C ASN A 51 -2.64 6.24 -21.59
N PRO A 52 -2.92 5.24 -22.44
CA PRO A 52 -2.58 3.84 -22.14
C PRO A 52 -1.11 3.59 -21.82
N TYR A 53 -0.21 4.41 -22.35
CA TYR A 53 1.24 4.33 -22.15
C TYR A 53 1.77 5.32 -21.12
N SER A 54 0.88 6.00 -20.38
CA SER A 54 1.26 6.91 -19.29
C SER A 54 2.05 6.12 -18.25
N ARG A 55 3.34 6.42 -18.14
CA ARG A 55 4.23 5.77 -17.20
C ARG A 55 5.32 6.73 -16.75
N ASN A 56 5.38 6.95 -15.45
CA ASN A 56 6.38 7.78 -14.80
C ASN A 56 7.23 6.88 -13.90
N GLN A 57 8.56 7.04 -13.97
CA GLN A 57 9.50 6.22 -13.22
C GLN A 57 10.10 7.02 -12.06
N TYR A 58 10.39 6.33 -10.97
CA TYR A 58 10.91 6.91 -9.74
C TYR A 58 12.00 6.01 -9.17
N ILE A 59 12.93 6.61 -8.45
CA ILE A 59 13.98 5.94 -7.68
C ILE A 59 13.61 6.00 -6.22
N VAL A 60 13.73 4.86 -5.55
CA VAL A 60 13.77 4.78 -4.08
C VAL A 60 15.18 4.36 -3.69
N ALA A 61 15.90 5.22 -2.98
CA ALA A 61 17.19 4.90 -2.40
C ALA A 61 17.07 4.87 -0.88
N VAL A 62 17.59 3.82 -0.26
CA VAL A 62 17.56 3.62 1.19
C VAL A 62 18.97 3.29 1.66
N SER A 63 19.42 4.00 2.68
CA SER A 63 20.61 3.65 3.44
C SER A 63 20.20 2.72 4.56
N LEU A 64 20.74 1.49 4.55
CA LEU A 64 20.58 0.53 5.64
C LEU A 64 21.95 0.32 6.26
N SER A 65 22.12 0.75 7.51
CA SER A 65 23.34 0.48 8.25
C SER A 65 23.39 -1.01 8.59
N GLU A 66 24.18 -1.78 7.86
CA GLU A 66 24.62 -3.09 8.30
C GLU A 66 25.54 -2.87 9.51
N GLU A 67 25.04 -2.97 10.74
CA GLU A 67 25.96 -3.11 11.87
C GLU A 67 26.76 -4.40 11.67
N PRO A 68 28.11 -4.34 11.64
CA PRO A 68 28.91 -5.54 11.61
C PRO A 68 28.73 -6.24 12.95
N VAL A 69 27.83 -7.21 13.00
CA VAL A 69 27.67 -8.06 14.19
C VAL A 69 29.03 -8.69 14.44
N SER A 70 29.60 -8.40 15.61
CA SER A 70 30.88 -8.90 16.10
C SER A 70 30.82 -10.42 16.33
N GLY A 71 30.79 -11.19 15.23
CA GLY A 71 30.85 -12.64 15.19
C GLY A 71 32.03 -13.05 14.31
N GLY A 72 32.85 -13.97 14.81
CA GLY A 72 34.09 -14.41 14.19
C GLY A 72 33.95 -14.94 12.75
N PRO A 73 35.08 -15.23 12.06
CA PRO A 73 35.20 -15.41 10.61
C PRO A 73 34.50 -16.66 10.02
N THR A 74 33.56 -17.28 10.73
CA THR A 74 33.01 -18.60 10.38
C THR A 74 31.50 -18.72 10.45
N SER A 75 30.75 -17.65 10.72
CA SER A 75 29.29 -17.68 10.56
C SER A 75 28.91 -17.39 9.11
N LEU A 76 28.71 -18.45 8.31
CA LEU A 76 27.95 -18.41 7.06
C LEU A 76 26.49 -18.04 7.39
N ARG A 77 26.21 -16.76 7.64
CA ARG A 77 24.83 -16.26 7.62
C ARG A 77 24.53 -15.74 6.21
N PRO A 78 23.36 -16.09 5.63
CA PRO A 78 22.95 -15.53 4.36
C PRO A 78 22.87 -14.00 4.49
N GLU A 79 23.41 -13.29 3.51
CA GLU A 79 23.23 -11.84 3.38
C GLU A 79 21.73 -11.52 3.40
N PRO A 80 21.26 -10.50 4.14
CA PRO A 80 19.84 -10.19 4.25
C PRO A 80 19.27 -9.81 2.87
N ASP A 81 18.19 -10.46 2.44
CA ASP A 81 17.59 -10.21 1.12
C ASP A 81 16.62 -9.02 1.15
N PHE A 82 17.00 -7.92 0.49
CA PHE A 82 16.19 -6.71 0.35
C PHE A 82 15.43 -6.63 -0.98
N SER A 83 15.44 -7.70 -1.79
CA SER A 83 14.83 -7.72 -3.13
C SER A 83 13.34 -7.33 -3.13
N SER A 84 12.61 -7.66 -2.06
CA SER A 84 11.18 -7.38 -1.92
C SER A 84 10.85 -5.95 -1.48
N MET A 85 11.84 -5.17 -1.06
CA MET A 85 11.61 -3.85 -0.46
C MET A 85 10.98 -2.86 -1.44
N GLY A 86 11.32 -2.94 -2.73
CA GLY A 86 10.64 -2.15 -3.78
C GLY A 86 9.13 -2.42 -3.87
N GLU A 87 8.69 -3.66 -3.67
CA GLU A 87 7.26 -4.00 -3.63
C GLU A 87 6.57 -3.45 -2.36
N VAL A 88 7.29 -3.43 -1.23
CA VAL A 88 6.78 -2.81 0.00
C VAL A 88 6.52 -1.32 -0.22
N PHE A 89 7.50 -0.59 -0.77
CA PHE A 89 7.32 0.83 -1.12
C PHE A 89 6.15 1.06 -2.07
N CYS A 90 6.05 0.27 -3.15
CA CYS A 90 4.91 0.34 -4.06
C CYS A 90 3.58 0.15 -3.33
N SER A 91 3.49 -0.79 -2.38
CA SER A 91 2.26 -1.07 -1.64
C SER A 91 1.84 0.08 -0.74
N TRP A 92 2.80 0.72 -0.07
CA TRP A 92 2.52 1.84 0.83
C TRP A 92 2.19 3.11 0.06
N LEU A 93 2.90 3.39 -1.04
CA LEU A 93 2.60 4.50 -1.95
C LEU A 93 1.20 4.33 -2.58
N ALA A 94 0.84 3.09 -2.94
CA ALA A 94 -0.51 2.78 -3.40
C ALA A 94 -1.55 3.09 -2.34
N VAL A 95 -1.34 2.69 -1.08
CA VAL A 95 -2.24 3.05 0.02
C VAL A 95 -2.32 4.56 0.21
N LEU A 96 -1.21 5.29 0.16
CA LEU A 96 -1.20 6.73 0.40
C LEU A 96 -1.97 7.49 -0.70
N PHE A 97 -1.69 7.21 -1.96
CA PHE A 97 -2.20 7.99 -3.10
C PHE A 97 -3.39 7.35 -3.83
N GLY A 98 -3.70 6.08 -3.54
CA GLY A 98 -4.72 5.31 -4.25
C GLY A 98 -4.34 5.01 -5.71
N LYS A 99 -3.03 4.95 -6.01
CA LYS A 99 -2.50 4.81 -7.37
C LYS A 99 -1.82 3.49 -7.60
N ARG A 100 -1.82 3.04 -8.84
CA ARG A 100 -1.06 1.87 -9.26
C ARG A 100 0.43 2.20 -9.24
N PHE A 101 1.20 1.35 -8.56
CA PHE A 101 2.66 1.37 -8.60
C PHE A 101 3.20 0.00 -9.00
N ASP A 102 4.31 -0.04 -9.73
CA ASP A 102 4.95 -1.27 -10.21
C ASP A 102 6.44 -1.22 -9.83
N SER A 103 6.95 -2.26 -9.15
CA SER A 103 8.38 -2.40 -8.85
C SER A 103 9.10 -3.06 -10.02
N HIS A 104 10.27 -2.53 -10.36
CA HIS A 104 11.15 -3.06 -11.41
C HIS A 104 12.40 -3.72 -10.85
N GLY A 105 12.44 -3.93 -9.54
CA GLY A 105 13.56 -4.53 -8.84
C GLY A 105 14.64 -3.52 -8.45
N MET A 106 15.69 -4.08 -7.85
CA MET A 106 16.85 -3.34 -7.33
C MET A 106 17.81 -3.01 -8.49
N ILE A 107 18.35 -1.80 -8.51
CA ILE A 107 19.43 -1.34 -9.41
C ILE A 107 20.79 -1.46 -8.71
N GLN A 108 20.83 -1.19 -7.41
CA GLN A 108 22.04 -1.23 -6.61
C GLN A 108 21.71 -1.75 -5.22
N GLY A 109 22.57 -2.61 -4.66
CA GLY A 109 22.46 -3.06 -3.28
C GLY A 109 23.65 -3.96 -2.92
N GLN A 110 24.02 -4.02 -1.64
CA GLN A 110 25.06 -4.93 -1.13
C GLN A 110 26.40 -4.82 -1.89
N GLY A 111 26.75 -3.62 -2.38
CA GLY A 111 27.98 -3.40 -3.14
C GLY A 111 27.98 -4.05 -4.53
N ARG A 112 26.80 -4.37 -5.09
CA ARG A 112 26.60 -4.88 -6.45
C ARG A 112 25.64 -3.99 -7.24
N PHE A 113 25.82 -3.99 -8.56
CA PHE A 113 24.84 -3.45 -9.50
C PHE A 113 23.94 -4.59 -9.98
N HIS A 114 22.67 -4.27 -10.19
CA HIS A 114 21.62 -5.18 -10.61
C HIS A 114 20.93 -4.62 -11.84
N ALA A 115 20.48 -5.52 -12.72
CA ALA A 115 19.68 -5.13 -13.87
C ALA A 115 18.21 -5.04 -13.44
N PRO A 116 17.55 -3.88 -13.62
CA PRO A 116 16.11 -3.80 -13.39
C PRO A 116 15.37 -4.66 -14.42
N THR A 117 14.16 -5.08 -14.06
CA THR A 117 13.28 -5.84 -14.94
C THR A 117 12.87 -4.94 -16.11
N GLN A 118 13.16 -5.38 -17.34
CA GLN A 118 12.93 -4.60 -18.56
C GLN A 118 11.57 -4.88 -19.21
N ASN A 119 10.59 -5.39 -18.46
CA ASN A 119 9.30 -5.76 -19.03
C ASN A 119 8.65 -4.53 -19.66
N ALA A 120 8.30 -4.64 -20.94
CA ALA A 120 7.53 -3.60 -21.62
C ALA A 120 6.24 -3.38 -20.83
N PHE A 121 5.99 -2.13 -20.43
CA PHE A 121 4.77 -1.78 -19.72
C PHE A 121 3.57 -2.12 -20.60
N PRO A 122 2.70 -3.05 -20.19
CA PRO A 122 1.49 -3.30 -20.97
C PRO A 122 0.65 -2.00 -20.99
N PRO A 123 0.02 -1.68 -22.12
CA PRO A 123 -0.87 -0.54 -22.19
C PRO A 123 -2.01 -0.70 -21.18
N THR A 124 -2.34 0.41 -20.53
CA THR A 124 -3.45 0.50 -19.59
C THR A 124 -4.74 0.63 -20.38
N SER A 125 -5.66 -0.33 -20.24
CA SER A 125 -6.95 -0.32 -20.94
C SER A 125 -7.80 0.90 -20.54
N TYR A 126 -7.75 1.29 -19.27
CA TYR A 126 -8.52 2.39 -18.72
C TYR A 126 -7.59 3.42 -18.06
N PRO A 127 -7.01 4.38 -18.80
CA PRO A 127 -6.13 5.38 -18.21
C PRO A 127 -6.85 6.41 -17.32
N GLN A 128 -8.18 6.51 -17.47
CA GLN A 128 -9.00 7.54 -16.82
C GLN A 128 -9.55 7.14 -15.44
N ILE A 129 -9.46 5.84 -15.08
CA ILE A 129 -9.95 5.37 -13.78
C ILE A 129 -9.04 5.82 -12.64
N GLY A 130 -9.59 5.85 -11.43
CA GLY A 130 -8.93 6.33 -10.22
C GLY A 130 -7.47 5.87 -10.05
N PRO A 131 -7.15 4.59 -10.20
CA PRO A 131 -5.78 4.09 -10.01
C PRO A 131 -4.76 4.59 -11.04
N ASN A 132 -5.22 4.99 -12.23
CA ASN A 132 -4.38 5.29 -13.39
C ASN A 132 -4.34 6.77 -13.79
N ASN A 133 -5.36 7.55 -13.40
CA ASN A 133 -5.45 8.97 -13.74
C ASN A 133 -4.49 9.83 -12.89
N HIS A 134 -4.33 11.09 -13.25
CA HIS A 134 -3.41 12.04 -12.61
C HIS A 134 -4.12 12.89 -11.53
N LYS A 135 -5.26 12.41 -11.01
CA LYS A 135 -6.05 13.12 -10.00
C LYS A 135 -5.81 12.53 -8.60
N PRO A 136 -5.77 13.33 -7.53
CA PRO A 136 -5.78 12.81 -6.16
C PRO A 136 -6.92 11.82 -5.91
N ARG A 137 -6.71 10.87 -4.99
CA ARG A 137 -7.80 10.00 -4.50
C ARG A 137 -8.92 10.86 -3.89
N ARG A 138 -10.17 10.51 -4.21
CA ARG A 138 -11.34 11.35 -3.91
C ARG A 138 -11.62 11.49 -2.41
N ASP A 139 -11.34 10.45 -1.65
CA ASP A 139 -11.64 10.32 -0.23
C ASP A 139 -10.65 11.07 0.68
N CYS A 140 -9.34 10.98 0.40
CA CYS A 140 -8.33 11.67 1.21
C CYS A 140 -7.82 12.98 0.59
N GLY A 141 -7.98 13.18 -0.71
CA GLY A 141 -7.57 14.41 -1.40
C GLY A 141 -6.07 14.72 -1.37
N ILE A 142 -5.22 13.74 -1.03
CA ILE A 142 -3.76 13.95 -0.93
C ILE A 142 -3.21 14.24 -2.34
N PRO A 143 -2.55 15.41 -2.56
CA PRO A 143 -1.94 15.75 -3.83
C PRO A 143 -0.95 14.68 -4.29
N LEU A 144 -0.79 14.50 -5.61
CA LEU A 144 0.22 13.59 -6.17
C LEU A 144 1.62 14.23 -6.09
N ASN A 145 2.08 14.45 -4.85
CA ASN A 145 3.40 15.00 -4.51
C ASN A 145 4.15 14.00 -3.63
N LEU A 146 5.36 13.62 -4.04
CA LEU A 146 6.19 12.63 -3.35
C LEU A 146 6.59 13.09 -1.94
N GLU A 147 6.64 14.39 -1.66
CA GLU A 147 6.91 14.94 -0.32
C GLU A 147 5.97 14.38 0.76
N HIS A 148 4.74 13.98 0.39
CA HIS A 148 3.79 13.37 1.33
C HIS A 148 4.19 11.96 1.79
N PHE A 149 5.23 11.36 1.20
CA PHE A 149 5.79 10.09 1.66
C PHE A 149 6.21 10.13 3.13
N GLY A 150 6.59 11.32 3.65
CA GLY A 150 6.92 11.51 5.08
C GLY A 150 5.86 10.99 6.06
N LYS A 151 4.58 10.93 5.66
CA LYS A 151 3.49 10.35 6.46
C LYS A 151 3.65 8.85 6.73
N LEU A 152 4.41 8.15 5.88
CA LEU A 152 4.66 6.70 5.97
C LEU A 152 5.95 6.37 6.70
N LEU A 153 6.81 7.35 7.01
CA LEU A 153 8.07 7.11 7.72
C LEU A 153 7.92 6.30 9.00
N PRO A 154 6.91 6.54 9.86
CA PRO A 154 6.77 5.75 11.09
C PRO A 154 6.62 4.25 10.83
N LEU A 155 6.08 3.84 9.67
CA LEU A 155 5.95 2.43 9.30
C LEU A 155 7.29 1.79 8.93
N PHE A 156 8.27 2.60 8.52
CA PHE A 156 9.59 2.14 8.09
C PHE A 156 10.63 2.24 9.22
N MET A 157 10.62 3.35 9.96
CA MET A 157 11.65 3.70 10.95
C MET A 157 11.12 3.72 12.40
N GLY A 158 9.81 3.65 12.60
CA GLY A 158 9.20 3.80 13.92
C GLY A 158 9.33 2.53 14.77
N SER A 159 10.06 2.64 15.88
CA SER A 159 10.16 1.59 16.91
C SER A 159 8.87 1.43 17.73
N ASP A 160 8.00 2.44 17.73
CA ASP A 160 6.92 2.57 18.70
C ASP A 160 5.56 2.06 18.18
N LEU A 161 5.53 1.56 16.94
CA LEU A 161 4.31 1.00 16.36
C LEU A 161 4.08 -0.45 16.81
N ASN A 162 2.82 -0.80 17.00
CA ASN A 162 2.42 -2.17 17.26
C ASN A 162 2.81 -3.06 16.07
N CYS A 163 3.75 -3.99 16.26
CA CYS A 163 4.27 -4.87 15.20
C CYS A 163 3.16 -5.61 14.46
N ARG A 164 2.15 -6.11 15.19
CA ARG A 164 1.00 -6.81 14.59
C ARG A 164 0.19 -5.87 13.67
N ALA A 165 0.04 -4.60 14.05
CA ALA A 165 -0.63 -3.62 13.21
C ALA A 165 0.15 -3.36 11.93
N VAL A 166 1.49 -3.24 12.01
CA VAL A 166 2.37 -3.05 10.85
C VAL A 166 2.32 -4.26 9.90
N GLU A 167 2.33 -5.48 10.45
CA GLU A 167 2.23 -6.71 9.66
C GLU A 167 0.89 -6.82 8.92
N ILE A 168 -0.23 -6.56 9.61
CA ILE A 168 -1.56 -6.59 9.00
C ILE A 168 -1.71 -5.47 7.96
N PHE A 169 -1.23 -4.27 8.28
CA PHE A 169 -1.19 -3.17 7.33
C PHE A 169 -0.39 -3.53 6.08
N GLY A 170 0.79 -4.13 6.24
CA GLY A 170 1.61 -4.59 5.12
C GLY A 170 0.96 -5.70 4.29
N ALA A 171 0.21 -6.61 4.92
CA ALA A 171 -0.56 -7.63 4.20
C ALA A 171 -1.72 -7.01 3.41
N ALA A 172 -2.49 -6.12 4.05
CA ALA A 172 -3.59 -5.40 3.43
C ALA A 172 -3.11 -4.49 2.29
N SER A 173 -1.99 -3.76 2.47
CA SER A 173 -1.44 -2.87 1.43
C SER A 173 -1.03 -3.63 0.17
N ARG A 174 -0.50 -4.86 0.31
CA ARG A 174 -0.17 -5.73 -0.83
C ARG A 174 -1.41 -6.19 -1.59
N LEU A 175 -2.47 -6.57 -0.89
CA LEU A 175 -3.75 -6.93 -1.52
C LEU A 175 -4.39 -5.72 -2.20
N TYR A 176 -4.36 -4.56 -1.55
CA TYR A 176 -4.83 -3.31 -2.14
C TYR A 176 -4.06 -2.99 -3.43
N LEU A 177 -2.73 -3.04 -3.40
CA LEU A 177 -1.91 -2.83 -4.59
C LEU A 177 -2.23 -3.85 -5.70
N ARG A 178 -2.42 -5.13 -5.35
CA ARG A 178 -2.78 -6.18 -6.31
C ARG A 178 -4.12 -5.88 -6.98
N SER A 179 -5.12 -5.43 -6.21
CA SER A 179 -6.40 -4.95 -6.73
C SER A 179 -6.22 -3.79 -7.73
N LEU A 180 -5.44 -2.76 -7.38
CA LEU A 180 -5.19 -1.62 -8.27
C LEU A 180 -4.47 -2.01 -9.57
N ARG A 181 -3.56 -2.99 -9.51
CA ARG A 181 -2.86 -3.51 -10.70
C ARG A 181 -3.76 -4.37 -11.58
N GLY A 182 -4.65 -5.14 -10.96
CA GLY A 182 -5.50 -6.14 -11.62
C GLY A 182 -6.78 -5.60 -12.23
N VAL A 183 -7.27 -4.44 -11.77
CA VAL A 183 -8.59 -3.90 -12.15
C VAL A 183 -8.83 -3.79 -13.66
N ASP A 184 -7.78 -3.54 -14.45
CA ASP A 184 -7.89 -3.41 -15.91
C ASP A 184 -7.95 -4.77 -16.63
N ALA A 185 -7.36 -5.82 -16.06
CA ALA A 185 -7.20 -7.13 -16.69
C ALA A 185 -8.24 -8.14 -16.18
N ASP A 186 -8.49 -8.15 -14.88
CA ASP A 186 -9.45 -9.01 -14.20
C ASP A 186 -10.10 -8.23 -13.03
N PRO A 187 -11.19 -7.49 -13.30
CA PRO A 187 -11.86 -6.69 -12.28
C PRO A 187 -12.51 -7.55 -11.20
N GLU A 188 -12.88 -8.80 -11.48
CA GLU A 188 -13.49 -9.70 -10.50
C GLU A 188 -12.46 -10.12 -9.45
N ALA A 189 -11.29 -10.59 -9.89
CA ALA A 189 -10.17 -10.88 -9.00
C ALA A 189 -9.73 -9.63 -8.22
N ALA A 190 -9.69 -8.47 -8.88
CA ALA A 190 -9.34 -7.22 -8.22
C ALA A 190 -10.34 -6.83 -7.12
N VAL A 191 -11.64 -7.07 -7.31
CA VAL A 191 -12.66 -6.83 -6.27
C VAL A 191 -12.49 -7.81 -5.11
N LEU A 192 -12.22 -9.09 -5.37
CA LEU A 192 -11.94 -10.08 -4.32
C LEU A 192 -10.72 -9.68 -3.47
N ASP A 193 -9.66 -9.18 -4.09
CA ASP A 193 -8.50 -8.63 -3.40
C ASP A 193 -8.85 -7.45 -2.50
N LEU A 194 -9.71 -6.55 -2.99
CA LEU A 194 -10.15 -5.39 -2.23
C LEU A 194 -11.04 -5.80 -1.03
N ILE A 195 -11.91 -6.79 -1.20
CA ILE A 195 -12.72 -7.36 -0.11
C ILE A 195 -11.79 -7.98 0.94
N THR A 196 -10.85 -8.82 0.51
CA THR A 196 -9.88 -9.48 1.41
C THR A 196 -9.03 -8.45 2.16
N CYS A 197 -8.62 -7.37 1.50
CA CYS A 197 -7.94 -6.24 2.13
C CYS A 197 -8.81 -5.64 3.26
N GLY A 198 -10.10 -5.41 3.00
CA GLY A 198 -11.04 -4.92 4.00
C GLY A 198 -11.21 -5.87 5.18
N GLU A 199 -11.32 -7.18 4.91
CA GLU A 199 -11.45 -8.23 5.93
C GLU A 199 -10.22 -8.33 6.83
N LEU A 200 -9.01 -8.22 6.27
CA LEU A 200 -7.78 -8.21 7.08
C LEU A 200 -7.73 -6.99 8.01
N LEU A 201 -8.10 -5.82 7.51
CA LEU A 201 -8.10 -4.59 8.30
C LEU A 201 -9.20 -4.61 9.37
N SER A 202 -10.39 -5.11 9.06
CA SER A 202 -11.48 -5.22 10.05
C SER A 202 -11.17 -6.29 11.10
N GLY A 203 -10.52 -7.39 10.71
CA GLY A 203 -10.09 -8.46 11.61
C GLY A 203 -8.98 -8.06 12.60
N PHE A 204 -8.35 -6.89 12.43
CA PHE A 204 -7.41 -6.36 13.42
C PHE A 204 -8.10 -5.78 14.65
N TYR A 205 -9.27 -5.17 14.48
CA TYR A 205 -9.98 -4.51 15.57
C TYR A 205 -10.88 -5.48 16.33
N ASP A 206 -10.69 -5.54 17.65
CA ASP A 206 -11.66 -6.18 18.54
C ASP A 206 -12.80 -5.19 18.80
N TYR A 207 -13.87 -5.30 18.03
CA TYR A 207 -15.08 -4.50 18.25
C TYR A 207 -15.82 -5.01 19.50
N ASN A 208 -16.09 -4.11 20.44
CA ASN A 208 -17.01 -4.41 21.53
C ASN A 208 -18.45 -4.42 20.97
N GLU A 209 -19.36 -5.25 21.49
CA GLU A 209 -20.76 -5.29 21.02
C GLU A 209 -21.44 -3.91 21.09
N ALA A 210 -21.02 -3.10 22.06
CA ALA A 210 -21.44 -1.72 22.18
C ALA A 210 -21.08 -0.87 20.95
N ASP A 211 -19.96 -1.14 20.27
CA ASP A 211 -19.50 -0.33 19.15
C ASP A 211 -20.14 -0.75 17.81
N LEU A 212 -20.72 -1.95 17.75
CA LEU A 212 -21.40 -2.50 16.58
C LEU A 212 -22.84 -1.96 16.40
N CYS A 213 -23.53 -1.69 17.51
CA CYS A 213 -24.89 -1.15 17.50
C CYS A 213 -24.89 0.34 17.84
N ASP A 214 -25.13 1.18 16.83
CA ASP A 214 -25.31 2.61 17.04
C ASP A 214 -26.54 2.92 17.90
N HIS A 215 -26.61 4.14 18.47
CA HIS A 215 -27.74 4.54 19.33
C HIS A 215 -29.10 4.40 18.64
N THR A 216 -29.14 4.57 17.31
CA THR A 216 -30.35 4.43 16.49
C THR A 216 -30.83 2.98 16.48
N LEU A 217 -29.94 2.03 16.20
CA LEU A 217 -30.24 0.60 16.12
C LEU A 217 -30.64 0.08 17.50
N ARG A 218 -29.97 0.52 18.57
CA ARG A 218 -30.36 0.18 19.95
C ARG A 218 -31.74 0.71 20.30
N HIS A 219 -32.08 1.93 19.87
CA HIS A 219 -33.40 2.50 20.10
C HIS A 219 -34.49 1.72 19.35
N ILE A 220 -34.22 1.32 18.10
CA ILE A 220 -35.11 0.48 17.30
C ILE A 220 -35.30 -0.88 17.98
N MET A 221 -34.21 -1.54 18.41
CA MET A 221 -34.28 -2.81 19.14
C MET A 221 -35.08 -2.67 20.44
N HIS A 222 -34.85 -1.62 21.24
CA HIS A 222 -35.63 -1.37 22.45
C HIS A 222 -37.12 -1.12 22.16
N THR A 223 -37.43 -0.47 21.06
CA THR A 223 -38.83 -0.25 20.62
C THR A 223 -39.47 -1.58 20.24
N ILE A 224 -38.74 -2.45 19.53
CA ILE A 224 -39.20 -3.80 19.19
C ILE A 224 -39.42 -4.66 20.45
N GLU A 225 -38.49 -4.64 21.41
CA GLU A 225 -38.64 -5.40 22.66
C GLU A 225 -39.86 -4.98 23.47
N ARG A 226 -40.19 -3.68 23.47
CA ARG A 226 -41.27 -3.11 24.28
C ARG A 226 -42.64 -3.21 23.61
N ASP A 227 -42.71 -2.91 22.32
CA ASP A 227 -43.99 -2.59 21.66
C ASP A 227 -44.53 -3.72 20.78
N LEU A 228 -43.74 -4.76 20.49
CA LEU A 228 -44.17 -5.93 19.71
C LEU A 228 -44.44 -7.17 20.60
N PRO A 229 -45.51 -7.93 20.36
CA PRO A 229 -45.69 -9.25 20.97
C PRO A 229 -44.54 -10.17 20.52
N ASN A 230 -43.94 -10.87 21.49
CA ASN A 230 -42.68 -11.63 21.32
C ASN A 230 -41.45 -10.78 20.96
N GLY A 231 -41.48 -9.47 21.21
CA GLY A 231 -40.40 -8.53 20.91
C GLY A 231 -39.02 -8.97 21.42
N LYS A 232 -38.94 -9.46 22.66
CA LYS A 232 -37.68 -10.00 23.24
C LYS A 232 -37.12 -11.19 22.45
N THR A 233 -37.98 -12.08 21.94
CA THR A 233 -37.57 -13.23 21.13
C THR A 233 -37.09 -12.79 19.76
N ILE A 234 -37.75 -11.78 19.17
CA ILE A 234 -37.37 -11.19 17.88
C ILE A 234 -36.03 -10.49 17.99
N VAL A 235 -35.82 -9.66 19.02
CA VAL A 235 -34.53 -8.99 19.23
C VAL A 235 -33.42 -9.98 19.53
N LYS A 236 -33.69 -11.05 20.29
CA LYS A 236 -32.72 -12.14 20.50
C LYS A 236 -32.40 -12.93 19.22
N ALA A 237 -33.33 -13.02 18.26
CA ALA A 237 -33.10 -13.62 16.95
C ALA A 237 -32.40 -12.68 15.97
N LEU A 238 -32.57 -11.36 16.13
CA LEU A 238 -31.84 -10.32 15.39
C LEU A 238 -30.44 -10.09 15.94
N ASN A 239 -30.26 -10.37 17.22
CA ASN A 239 -29.00 -10.33 17.96
C ASN A 239 -28.60 -11.75 18.39
N PRO A 240 -28.43 -12.71 17.46
CA PRO A 240 -27.86 -13.98 17.85
C PRO A 240 -26.43 -13.67 18.32
N ASP A 241 -25.97 -14.33 19.38
CA ASP A 241 -24.54 -14.53 19.62
C ASP A 241 -23.94 -15.04 18.30
N PHE A 242 -23.41 -14.15 17.46
CA PHE A 242 -23.15 -14.44 16.05
C PHE A 242 -22.05 -15.51 15.96
N PRO A 243 -22.36 -16.79 15.65
CA PRO A 243 -21.34 -17.83 15.53
C PRO A 243 -20.65 -17.77 14.16
N TYR A 244 -21.20 -16.96 13.23
CA TYR A 244 -20.72 -16.75 11.88
C TYR A 244 -20.00 -15.40 11.77
N ARG A 245 -18.84 -15.31 12.42
CA ARG A 245 -17.92 -14.16 12.36
C ARG A 245 -17.10 -14.06 11.06
N SER A 246 -17.36 -14.86 10.03
CA SER A 246 -16.36 -15.11 8.98
C SER A 246 -16.71 -14.70 7.54
N SER A 247 -17.78 -13.95 7.21
CA SER A 247 -17.98 -13.71 5.77
C SER A 247 -18.70 -12.44 5.26
N ILE A 248 -19.65 -11.77 5.94
CA ILE A 248 -20.55 -10.87 5.14
C ILE A 248 -20.87 -9.47 5.72
N SER A 249 -20.58 -9.13 6.99
CA SER A 249 -21.13 -7.89 7.58
C SER A 249 -20.32 -6.59 7.40
N SER A 250 -19.15 -6.58 6.74
CA SER A 250 -18.27 -5.38 6.71
C SER A 250 -18.50 -4.41 5.54
N ILE A 251 -19.55 -4.58 4.74
CA ILE A 251 -19.96 -3.57 3.75
C ILE A 251 -20.78 -2.50 4.49
N MET A 252 -20.13 -1.51 5.11
CA MET A 252 -20.56 -0.10 5.08
C MET A 252 -19.71 0.85 5.94
N ARG A 253 -19.27 1.93 5.27
CA ARG A 253 -18.96 3.30 5.75
C ARG A 253 -17.66 3.54 6.51
N TRP A 254 -16.63 3.84 5.74
CA TRP A 254 -15.55 4.74 6.15
C TRP A 254 -15.94 6.20 5.91
N ARG A 255 -16.13 6.97 6.99
CA ARG A 255 -16.00 8.43 7.02
C ARG A 255 -14.83 8.74 7.94
N LEU A 256 -13.72 9.20 7.36
CA LEU A 256 -12.57 9.70 8.10
C LEU A 256 -12.94 11.00 8.81
N ALA A 257 -12.69 11.04 10.12
CA ALA A 257 -12.67 12.26 10.92
C ALA A 257 -11.22 12.50 11.36
N ALA A 258 -10.76 13.74 11.10
CA ALA A 258 -9.51 14.40 11.53
C ALA A 258 -8.18 13.83 10.99
#